data_AF-A0A971FNK1-F1
#
_entry.id   AF-A0A971FNK1-F1
#
_cell.length_a   1.000
_cell.length_b   1.000
_cell.length_c   1.000
_cell.angle_alpha   90.00
_cell.angle_beta   90.00
_cell.angle_gamma   90.00
#
_symmetry.space_group_name_H-M   'P 1'
#
loop_
_entity.id
_entity.type
_entity.pdbx_description
1 polymer ?
#
loop_
_entity_poly.entity_id
_entity_poly.type
_entity_poly.pdbx_seq_one_letter_code
_entity_poly.pdbx_strand_id
1 'polypeptide(L)'
;MIYRHWFRRDVILPIVYLGLFGAALYVLHGYIIGLPIFLTSTVLLWLVRSIWILYAVLFVITMSHVLSTYDLERYDPGNLNSLKRLMKRQRYRLRRMEIPTESVLVAYEAVLLDKGYRLEADSHQIGRIYVRRRFLAPILRIKYDRVILLQHEPLNVFMIDQLLQDSIRYIKNQIERQSKRNLLIIITRMQEIEEVASCGAGVVNFLGKFVGGTLGVILLATRHHRLFYPADRTVQPYIHRCFQNLHRFRLKHLIAREQHALRKQTQREASS
;
A
#
# COMPACT_ATOMS: atom_id res chain seq x y z
N MET A 1 -24.78 -9.15 10.86
CA MET A 1 -25.37 -9.37 9.52
C MET A 1 -25.47 -8.07 8.68
N ILE A 2 -24.57 -7.07 8.87
CA ILE A 2 -24.71 -5.71 8.32
C ILE A 2 -23.79 -5.46 7.09
N TYR A 3 -22.69 -6.19 6.95
CA TYR A 3 -21.69 -5.99 5.89
C TYR A 3 -22.16 -6.33 4.46
N ARG A 4 -23.14 -7.24 4.32
CA ARG A 4 -23.61 -7.72 3.01
C ARG A 4 -24.48 -6.70 2.26
N HIS A 5 -25.06 -5.74 2.98
CA HIS A 5 -25.95 -4.73 2.41
C HIS A 5 -25.18 -3.54 1.81
N TRP A 6 -24.10 -3.11 2.47
CA TRP A 6 -23.24 -2.00 2.02
C TRP A 6 -22.52 -2.34 0.70
N PHE A 7 -21.99 -3.57 0.60
CA PHE A 7 -21.33 -4.06 -0.63
C PHE A 7 -22.27 -4.12 -1.85
N ARG A 8 -23.56 -4.43 -1.64
CA ARG A 8 -24.55 -4.42 -2.74
C ARG A 8 -24.92 -3.01 -3.19
N ARG A 9 -25.06 -2.06 -2.26
CA ARG A 9 -25.50 -0.72 -2.61
C ARG A 9 -24.40 0.12 -3.25
N ASP A 10 -23.17 0.03 -2.74
CA ASP A 10 -22.11 0.97 -3.14
C ASP A 10 -21.21 0.44 -4.27
N VAL A 11 -21.29 -0.86 -4.58
CA VAL A 11 -20.50 -1.49 -5.65
C VAL A 11 -21.36 -2.07 -6.77
N ILE A 12 -22.42 -2.80 -6.45
CA ILE A 12 -23.25 -3.46 -7.48
C ILE A 12 -24.17 -2.44 -8.16
N LEU A 13 -24.80 -1.54 -7.40
CA LEU A 13 -25.73 -0.54 -7.93
C LEU A 13 -25.10 0.36 -9.01
N PRO A 14 -23.89 0.94 -8.81
CA PRO A 14 -23.26 1.78 -9.83
C PRO A 14 -22.92 1.00 -11.11
N ILE A 15 -22.46 -0.25 -10.99
CA ILE A 15 -22.16 -1.10 -12.15
C ILE A 15 -23.44 -1.41 -12.93
N VAL A 16 -24.53 -1.74 -12.23
CA VAL A 16 -25.82 -2.03 -12.86
C VAL A 16 -26.37 -0.81 -13.58
N TYR A 17 -26.34 0.38 -12.96
CA TYR A 17 -26.76 1.62 -13.62
C TYR A 17 -25.90 1.94 -14.85
N LEU A 18 -24.58 1.77 -14.75
CA LEU A 18 -23.65 2.01 -15.84
C LEU A 18 -23.89 1.04 -17.02
N GLY A 19 -24.20 -0.22 -16.72
CA GLY A 19 -24.57 -1.23 -17.72
C GLY A 19 -25.91 -0.92 -18.39
N LEU A 20 -26.94 -0.56 -17.61
CA LEU A 20 -28.26 -0.15 -18.13
C LEU A 20 -28.17 1.09 -19.01
N PHE A 21 -27.40 2.10 -18.56
CA PHE A 21 -27.20 3.33 -19.31
C PHE A 21 -26.41 3.08 -20.61
N GLY A 22 -25.40 2.21 -20.57
CA GLY A 22 -24.67 1.78 -21.77
C GLY A 22 -25.56 1.02 -22.76
N ALA A 23 -26.43 0.13 -22.28
CA ALA A 23 -27.39 -0.58 -23.11
C ALA A 23 -28.40 0.37 -23.77
N ALA A 24 -28.94 1.33 -23.00
CA ALA A 24 -29.83 2.36 -23.52
C ALA A 24 -29.13 3.23 -24.59
N LEU A 25 -27.89 3.64 -24.36
CA LEU A 25 -27.09 4.38 -25.34
C LEU A 25 -26.82 3.57 -26.61
N TYR A 26 -26.53 2.27 -26.49
CA TYR A 26 -26.30 1.39 -27.62
C TYR A 26 -27.56 1.24 -28.49
N VAL A 27 -28.72 1.01 -27.85
CA VAL A 27 -30.02 0.93 -28.53
C VAL A 27 -30.34 2.26 -29.22
N LEU A 28 -30.18 3.38 -28.52
CA LEU A 28 -30.41 4.71 -29.05
C LEU A 28 -29.51 5.01 -30.26
N HIS A 29 -28.24 4.63 -30.17
CA HIS A 29 -27.28 4.75 -31.28
C HIS A 29 -27.71 3.94 -32.51
N GLY A 30 -28.21 2.72 -32.31
CA GLY A 30 -28.77 1.89 -33.38
C GLY A 30 -29.96 2.56 -34.08
N TYR A 31 -30.85 3.20 -33.33
CA TYR A 31 -31.97 3.96 -33.91
C TYR A 31 -31.51 5.22 -34.64
N ILE A 32 -30.53 5.95 -34.10
CA ILE A 32 -30.05 7.22 -34.66
C ILE A 32 -29.29 7.02 -35.97
N ILE A 33 -28.47 5.96 -36.09
CA ILE A 33 -27.72 5.68 -37.33
C ILE A 33 -28.65 5.37 -38.51
N GLY A 34 -29.82 4.79 -38.25
CA GLY A 34 -30.82 4.49 -39.28
C GLY A 34 -31.53 5.73 -39.84
N LEU A 35 -31.36 6.91 -39.23
CA LEU A 35 -32.04 8.13 -39.68
C LEU A 35 -31.23 8.83 -40.79
N PRO A 36 -31.87 9.22 -41.91
CA PRO A 36 -31.17 9.87 -43.03
C PRO A 36 -30.54 11.23 -42.67
N ILE A 37 -31.03 11.87 -41.61
CA ILE A 37 -30.55 13.16 -41.06
C ILE A 37 -29.17 12.99 -40.38
N PHE A 38 -28.84 11.78 -39.92
CA PHE A 38 -27.58 11.53 -39.21
C PHE A 38 -26.36 11.57 -40.12
N LEU A 39 -26.51 11.17 -41.38
CA LEU A 39 -25.43 11.18 -42.38
C LEU A 39 -25.14 12.58 -42.92
N THR A 40 -26.10 13.51 -42.80
CA THR A 40 -26.01 14.86 -43.35
C THR A 40 -25.55 15.91 -42.33
N SER A 41 -25.76 15.67 -41.03
CA SER A 41 -25.40 16.63 -39.98
C SER A 41 -24.11 16.26 -39.24
N THR A 42 -23.04 17.00 -39.50
CA THR A 42 -21.76 16.90 -38.77
C THR A 42 -21.92 17.20 -37.27
N VAL A 43 -22.87 18.06 -36.90
CA VAL A 43 -23.17 18.41 -35.50
C VAL A 43 -23.69 17.21 -34.74
N LEU A 44 -24.61 16.44 -35.33
CA LEU A 44 -25.22 15.28 -34.68
C LEU A 44 -24.19 14.16 -34.46
N LEU A 45 -23.27 13.97 -35.40
CA LEU A 45 -22.16 13.03 -35.29
C LEU A 45 -21.21 13.40 -34.14
N TRP A 46 -20.84 14.68 -34.01
CA TRP A 46 -20.01 15.18 -32.90
C TRP A 46 -20.71 15.06 -31.54
N LEU A 47 -22.02 15.28 -31.48
CA LEU A 47 -22.81 15.14 -30.27
C LEU A 47 -22.81 13.68 -29.78
N VAL A 48 -23.11 12.73 -30.67
CA VAL A 48 -23.07 11.29 -30.34
C VAL A 48 -21.66 10.86 -29.89
N ARG A 49 -20.62 11.31 -30.58
CA ARG A 49 -19.22 11.02 -30.21
C ARG A 49 -18.88 11.57 -28.82
N SER A 50 -19.35 12.77 -28.49
CA SER A 50 -19.13 13.41 -27.19
C SER A 50 -19.81 12.64 -26.06
N ILE A 51 -21.03 12.13 -26.28
CA ILE A 51 -21.76 11.29 -25.32
C ILE A 51 -21.00 9.99 -25.05
N TRP A 52 -20.47 9.33 -26.08
CA TRP A 52 -19.66 8.12 -25.92
C TRP A 52 -18.36 8.37 -25.15
N ILE A 53 -17.69 9.49 -25.43
CA ILE A 53 -16.48 9.89 -24.68
C ILE A 53 -16.82 10.14 -23.21
N LEU A 54 -17.89 10.88 -22.93
CA LEU A 54 -18.34 11.14 -21.57
C LEU A 54 -18.69 9.85 -20.83
N TYR A 55 -19.39 8.92 -21.50
CA TYR A 55 -19.69 7.60 -20.95
C TYR A 55 -18.43 6.80 -20.63
N ALA A 56 -17.44 6.79 -21.53
CA ALA A 56 -16.17 6.09 -21.30
C ALA A 56 -15.42 6.67 -20.09
N VAL A 57 -15.39 8.00 -19.95
CA VAL A 57 -14.81 8.67 -18.77
C VAL A 57 -15.56 8.28 -17.50
N LEU A 58 -16.90 8.31 -17.52
CA LEU A 58 -17.73 7.90 -16.41
C LEU A 58 -17.45 6.45 -16.01
N PHE A 59 -17.36 5.55 -17.00
CA PHE A 59 -17.07 4.13 -16.80
C PHE A 59 -15.73 3.91 -16.09
N VAL A 60 -14.68 4.60 -16.54
CA VAL A 60 -13.35 4.52 -15.92
C VAL A 60 -13.38 5.01 -14.47
N ILE A 61 -14.09 6.12 -14.19
CA ILE A 61 -14.24 6.67 -12.84
C ILE A 61 -14.99 5.69 -11.94
N THR A 62 -16.14 5.17 -12.40
CA THR A 62 -16.95 4.21 -11.63
C THR A 62 -16.17 2.93 -11.33
N MET A 63 -15.48 2.36 -12.32
CA MET A 63 -14.65 1.18 -12.12
C MET A 63 -13.49 1.45 -11.15
N SER A 64 -12.84 2.61 -11.27
CA SER A 64 -11.78 3.02 -10.33
C SER A 64 -12.30 3.17 -8.90
N HIS A 65 -13.51 3.74 -8.73
CA HIS A 65 -14.16 3.88 -7.43
C HIS A 65 -14.53 2.52 -6.84
N VAL A 66 -15.15 1.63 -7.62
CA VAL A 66 -15.49 0.27 -7.18
C VAL A 66 -14.26 -0.50 -6.72
N LEU A 67 -13.19 -0.47 -7.52
CA LEU A 67 -11.93 -1.13 -7.18
C LEU A 67 -11.33 -0.55 -5.90
N SER A 68 -11.40 0.76 -5.71
CA SER A 68 -10.97 1.44 -4.49
C SER A 68 -11.77 0.99 -3.27
N THR A 69 -13.11 0.98 -3.35
CA THR A 69 -13.99 0.58 -2.24
C THR A 69 -13.80 -0.89 -1.86
N TYR A 70 -13.57 -1.78 -2.82
CA TYR A 70 -13.27 -3.19 -2.53
C TYR A 70 -11.89 -3.41 -1.90
N ASP A 71 -10.94 -2.50 -2.13
CA ASP A 71 -9.61 -2.51 -1.52
C ASP A 71 -9.60 -1.90 -0.10
N LEU A 72 -10.66 -1.18 0.29
CA LEU A 72 -10.85 -0.47 1.56
C LEU A 72 -11.50 -1.31 2.67
N GLU A 73 -11.69 -2.61 2.45
CA GLU A 73 -12.24 -3.51 3.46
C GLU A 73 -11.38 -3.51 4.73
N ARG A 74 -11.99 -3.22 5.89
CA ARG A 74 -11.35 -3.36 7.20
C ARG A 74 -11.31 -4.84 7.58
N TYR A 75 -10.14 -5.31 7.99
CA TYR A 75 -9.94 -6.70 8.39
C TYR A 75 -10.06 -6.83 9.91
N ASP A 76 -11.01 -7.60 10.40
CA ASP A 76 -11.12 -7.93 11.81
C ASP A 76 -10.05 -8.97 12.20
N PRO A 77 -9.13 -8.66 13.15
CA PRO A 77 -8.10 -9.58 13.61
C PRO A 77 -8.64 -10.77 14.42
N GLY A 78 -9.83 -10.65 15.01
CA GLY A 78 -10.47 -11.73 15.78
C GLY A 78 -11.25 -12.74 14.93
N ASN A 79 -11.40 -12.48 13.62
CA ASN A 79 -12.22 -13.30 12.73
C ASN A 79 -11.38 -14.05 11.70
N LEU A 80 -11.29 -15.37 11.84
CA LEU A 80 -10.54 -16.25 10.93
C LEU A 80 -10.94 -16.10 9.45
N ASN A 81 -12.22 -15.86 9.15
CA ASN A 81 -12.67 -15.67 7.76
C ASN A 81 -12.17 -14.34 7.17
N SER A 82 -12.06 -13.30 8.01
CA SER A 82 -11.46 -12.03 7.63
C SER A 82 -9.97 -12.19 7.33
N LEU A 83 -9.23 -12.88 8.22
CA LEU A 83 -7.81 -13.17 8.05
C LEU A 83 -7.51 -14.03 6.81
N LYS A 84 -8.33 -15.05 6.56
CA LYS A 84 -8.24 -15.87 5.33
C LYS A 84 -8.41 -15.02 4.07
N ARG A 85 -9.32 -14.03 4.08
CA ARG A 85 -9.49 -13.10 2.95
C ARG A 85 -8.28 -12.18 2.79
N LEU A 86 -7.74 -11.63 3.87
CA LEU A 86 -6.51 -10.83 3.85
C LEU A 86 -5.36 -11.61 3.21
N MET A 87 -5.15 -12.85 3.64
CA MET A 87 -4.10 -13.72 3.11
C MET A 87 -4.32 -14.10 1.64
N LYS A 88 -5.55 -14.10 1.13
CA LYS A 88 -5.82 -14.34 -0.30
C LYS A 88 -5.51 -13.14 -1.20
N ARG A 89 -5.42 -11.92 -0.66
CA ARG A 89 -5.16 -10.72 -1.46
C ARG A 89 -3.79 -10.78 -2.16
N GLN A 90 -3.80 -10.57 -3.48
CA GLN A 90 -2.58 -10.59 -4.30
C GLN A 90 -1.66 -9.39 -4.04
N ARG A 91 -2.23 -8.24 -3.69
CA ARG A 91 -1.51 -6.99 -3.39
C ARG A 91 -0.36 -7.15 -2.39
N TYR A 92 -0.53 -8.02 -1.40
CA TYR A 92 0.43 -8.28 -0.32
C TYR A 92 1.35 -9.47 -0.57
N ARG A 93 1.18 -10.17 -1.69
CA ARG A 93 1.95 -11.37 -2.01
C ARG A 93 3.33 -11.02 -2.60
N LEU A 94 4.37 -11.68 -2.11
CA LEU A 94 5.71 -11.69 -2.70
C LEU A 94 5.93 -12.99 -3.48
N ARG A 95 7.07 -13.08 -4.19
CA ARG A 95 7.50 -14.33 -4.83
C ARG A 95 7.75 -15.39 -3.74
N ARG A 96 7.25 -16.60 -3.98
CA ARG A 96 7.39 -17.77 -3.09
C ARG A 96 8.80 -18.36 -3.21
N MET A 97 9.78 -17.57 -2.81
CA MET A 97 11.18 -17.98 -2.70
C MET A 97 11.67 -17.54 -1.33
N GLU A 98 12.62 -18.29 -0.77
CA GLU A 98 13.23 -17.93 0.50
C GLU A 98 13.74 -16.49 0.49
N ILE A 99 13.42 -15.75 1.54
CA ILE A 99 13.81 -14.35 1.68
C ILE A 99 14.98 -14.33 2.67
N PRO A 100 16.24 -14.17 2.21
CA PRO A 100 17.39 -14.08 3.09
C PRO A 100 17.28 -12.78 3.89
N THR A 101 16.76 -12.89 5.10
CA THR A 101 16.27 -11.73 5.86
C THR A 101 17.42 -10.81 6.28
N GLU A 102 18.54 -11.40 6.73
CA GLU A 102 19.74 -10.66 7.10
C GLU A 102 20.34 -9.92 5.91
N SER A 103 20.46 -10.58 4.74
CA SER A 103 21.04 -9.92 3.57
C SER A 103 20.15 -8.78 3.06
N VAL A 104 18.82 -8.95 3.09
CA VAL A 104 17.86 -7.89 2.75
C VAL A 104 17.97 -6.71 3.72
N LEU A 105 18.12 -6.97 5.03
CA LEU A 105 18.31 -5.93 6.04
C LEU A 105 19.60 -5.15 5.81
N VAL A 106 20.73 -5.84 5.71
CA VAL A 106 22.04 -5.23 5.47
C VAL A 106 22.04 -4.43 4.17
N ALA A 107 21.49 -4.98 3.08
CA ALA A 107 21.38 -4.28 1.81
C ALA A 107 20.48 -3.05 1.89
N TYR A 108 19.37 -3.13 2.64
CA TYR A 108 18.48 -2.00 2.83
C TYR A 108 19.12 -0.89 3.67
N GLU A 109 19.85 -1.25 4.74
CA GLU A 109 20.61 -0.31 5.55
C GLU A 109 21.70 0.39 4.74
N ALA A 110 22.46 -0.35 3.91
CA ALA A 110 23.44 0.22 3.00
C ALA A 110 22.81 1.26 2.06
N VAL A 111 21.61 0.99 1.54
CA VAL A 111 20.85 1.95 0.70
C VAL A 111 20.41 3.18 1.49
N LEU A 112 20.05 3.04 2.77
CA LEU A 112 19.74 4.20 3.61
C LEU A 112 20.99 5.07 3.82
N LEU A 113 22.13 4.47 4.16
CA LEU A 113 23.38 5.18 4.37
C LEU A 113 23.85 5.91 3.10
N ASP A 114 23.81 5.24 1.94
CA ASP A 114 24.11 5.82 0.63
C ASP A 114 23.24 7.05 0.32
N LYS A 115 21.97 7.03 0.74
CA LYS A 115 21.03 8.14 0.54
C LYS A 115 21.18 9.25 1.59
N GLY A 116 22.22 9.21 2.42
CA GLY A 116 22.52 10.22 3.43
C GLY A 116 21.64 10.15 4.68
N TYR A 117 21.06 8.99 4.97
CA TYR A 117 20.50 8.74 6.29
C TYR A 117 21.64 8.46 7.27
N ARG A 118 21.48 8.92 8.52
CA ARG A 118 22.39 8.65 9.63
C ARG A 118 21.65 7.89 10.71
N LEU A 119 22.34 6.98 11.37
CA LEU A 119 21.82 6.27 12.54
C LEU A 119 21.66 7.28 13.69
N GLU A 120 20.44 7.42 14.20
CA GLU A 120 20.10 8.29 15.32
C GLU A 120 20.07 7.51 16.64
N ALA A 121 19.50 6.30 16.62
CA ALA A 121 19.44 5.43 17.77
C ALA A 121 19.43 3.97 17.31
N ASP A 122 20.05 3.11 18.13
CA ASP A 122 19.94 1.66 18.04
C ASP A 122 19.47 1.15 19.40
N SER A 123 18.29 0.56 19.46
CA SER A 123 17.74 -0.04 20.67
C SER A 123 17.04 -1.32 20.32
N HIS A 124 17.23 -2.35 21.14
CA HIS A 124 16.58 -3.64 20.94
C HIS A 124 15.04 -3.55 20.99
N GLN A 125 14.50 -2.54 21.69
CA GLN A 125 13.04 -2.36 21.86
C GLN A 125 12.40 -1.51 20.76
N ILE A 126 13.11 -0.50 20.25
CA ILE A 126 12.57 0.47 19.26
C ILE A 126 13.06 0.15 17.84
N GLY A 127 14.14 -0.64 17.74
CA GLY A 127 14.84 -0.94 16.51
C GLY A 127 15.88 0.12 16.14
N ARG A 128 16.39 0.03 14.91
CA ARG A 128 17.36 0.96 14.35
C ARG A 128 16.65 2.14 13.71
N ILE A 129 16.99 3.35 14.14
CA ILE A 129 16.34 4.58 13.70
C ILE A 129 17.30 5.36 12.81
N TYR A 130 16.88 5.59 11.57
CA TYR A 130 17.64 6.31 10.56
C TYR A 130 16.98 7.65 10.27
N VAL A 131 17.76 8.73 10.32
CA VAL A 131 17.29 10.09 10.03
C VAL A 131 18.07 10.71 8.89
N ARG A 132 17.34 11.36 7.99
CA ARG A 132 17.91 12.16 6.91
C ARG A 132 17.47 13.61 7.01
N ARG A 133 18.43 14.52 6.96
CA ARG A 133 18.16 15.95 6.81
C ARG A 133 17.80 16.26 5.36
N ARG A 134 16.73 17.02 5.16
CA ARG A 134 16.35 17.58 3.86
C ARG A 134 16.58 19.07 3.87
N PHE A 135 17.41 19.51 2.95
CA PHE A 135 17.46 20.90 2.53
C PHE A 135 16.34 21.11 1.51
N LEU A 136 15.31 21.83 1.92
CA LEU A 136 14.49 22.60 0.99
C LEU A 136 15.14 23.99 0.90
N ALA A 137 14.81 24.74 -0.16
CA ALA A 137 15.34 26.08 -0.44
C ALA A 137 15.62 26.92 0.83
N PRO A 138 16.66 27.78 0.83
CA PRO A 138 17.28 28.36 2.04
C PRO A 138 16.34 29.09 3.02
N ILE A 139 15.12 29.41 2.60
CA ILE A 139 14.08 30.11 3.37
C ILE A 139 13.21 29.14 4.19
N LEU A 140 13.18 27.84 3.84
CA LEU A 140 12.35 26.84 4.53
C LEU A 140 13.09 26.20 5.71
N ARG A 141 12.38 26.09 6.84
CA ARG A 141 12.81 25.32 8.02
C ARG A 141 13.32 23.93 7.60
N ILE A 142 14.44 23.52 8.19
CA ILE A 142 15.05 22.20 8.02
C ILE A 142 13.99 21.14 8.31
N LYS A 143 13.82 20.19 7.40
CA LYS A 143 12.90 19.04 7.59
C LYS A 143 13.70 17.77 7.71
N TYR A 144 13.20 16.86 8.53
CA TYR A 144 13.75 15.52 8.67
C TYR A 144 12.82 14.49 8.05
N ASP A 145 13.41 13.40 7.57
CA ASP A 145 12.74 12.14 7.28
C ASP A 145 13.27 11.08 8.23
N ARG A 146 12.41 10.17 8.69
CA ARG A 146 12.79 9.08 9.59
C ARG A 146 12.34 7.74 9.05
N VAL A 147 13.23 6.76 9.12
CA VAL A 147 12.94 5.35 8.84
C VAL A 147 13.33 4.55 10.07
N ILE A 148 12.39 3.79 10.62
CA ILE A 148 12.58 2.91 11.77
C ILE A 148 12.58 1.48 11.22
N LEU A 149 13.64 0.73 11.47
CA LEU A 149 13.77 -0.68 11.13
C LEU A 149 13.68 -1.50 12.40
N LEU A 150 12.70 -2.40 12.47
CA LEU A 150 12.49 -3.26 13.61
C LEU A 150 12.40 -4.71 13.14
N GLN A 151 13.24 -5.57 13.71
CA GLN A 151 13.08 -7.02 13.61
C GLN A 151 12.53 -7.51 14.94
N HIS A 152 11.34 -8.10 14.94
CA HIS A 152 10.67 -8.49 16.19
C HIS A 152 9.88 -9.78 16.00
N GLU A 153 10.05 -10.70 16.95
CA GLU A 153 9.34 -11.98 17.08
C GLU A 153 9.19 -12.32 18.58
N PRO A 154 8.03 -12.83 19.03
CA PRO A 154 6.75 -12.93 18.34
C PRO A 154 6.03 -11.57 18.24
N LEU A 155 5.05 -11.46 17.36
CA LEU A 155 4.17 -10.29 17.24
C LEU A 155 2.72 -10.76 17.25
N ASN A 156 1.87 -10.08 18.00
CA ASN A 156 0.42 -10.17 17.84
C ASN A 156 -0.14 -8.78 17.47
N VAL A 157 -1.44 -8.69 17.22
CA VAL A 157 -2.06 -7.40 16.84
C VAL A 157 -1.91 -6.34 17.91
N PHE A 158 -2.05 -6.72 19.18
CA PHE A 158 -1.89 -5.79 20.29
C PHE A 158 -0.47 -5.24 20.36
N MET A 159 0.54 -6.08 20.10
CA MET A 159 1.94 -5.65 20.02
C MET A 159 2.18 -4.75 18.81
N ILE A 160 1.57 -5.02 17.65
CA ILE A 160 1.63 -4.10 16.52
C ILE A 160 1.04 -2.75 16.91
N ASP A 161 -0.15 -2.70 17.52
CA ASP A 161 -0.77 -1.45 17.93
C ASP A 161 0.08 -0.70 18.96
N GLN A 162 0.67 -1.41 19.92
CA GLN A 162 1.60 -0.84 20.90
C GLN A 162 2.85 -0.29 20.22
N LEU A 163 3.50 -1.05 19.33
CA LEU A 163 4.68 -0.61 18.57
C LEU A 163 4.38 0.64 17.73
N LEU A 164 3.19 0.71 17.15
CA LEU A 164 2.74 1.88 16.40
C LEU A 164 2.57 3.10 17.31
N GLN A 165 1.93 2.94 18.46
CA GLN A 165 1.77 4.01 19.45
C GLN A 165 3.11 4.47 20.01
N ASP A 166 4.01 3.54 20.34
CA ASP A 166 5.33 3.84 20.87
C ASP A 166 6.22 4.52 19.81
N SER A 167 6.12 4.09 18.55
CA SER A 167 6.78 4.79 17.44
C SER A 167 6.27 6.22 17.27
N ILE A 168 4.95 6.43 17.36
CA ILE A 168 4.35 7.77 17.28
C ILE A 168 4.79 8.62 18.47
N ARG A 169 4.79 8.06 19.69
CA ARG A 169 5.23 8.74 20.91
C ARG A 169 6.70 9.15 20.80
N TYR A 170 7.57 8.23 20.37
CA TYR A 170 8.97 8.53 20.11
C TYR A 170 9.12 9.69 19.12
N ILE A 171 8.45 9.65 17.97
CA ILE A 171 8.54 10.72 16.95
C ILE A 171 8.07 12.07 17.51
N LYS A 172 6.99 12.08 18.31
CA LYS A 172 6.46 13.31 18.92
C LYS A 172 7.41 13.91 19.96
N ASN A 173 8.14 13.06 20.69
CA ASN A 173 9.10 13.50 21.70
C ASN A 173 10.39 14.08 21.10
N GLN A 174 10.66 13.89 19.80
CA GLN A 174 11.82 14.46 19.12
C GLN A 174 11.59 15.92 18.69
N ILE A 175 11.69 16.85 19.64
CA ILE A 175 11.41 18.29 19.43
C ILE A 175 12.44 18.92 18.46
N GLU A 176 13.73 18.65 18.66
CA GLU A 176 14.82 19.26 17.86
C GLU A 176 14.88 18.73 16.41
N ARG A 177 14.48 17.48 16.21
CA ARG A 177 14.53 16.77 14.92
C ARG A 177 13.17 16.24 14.53
N GLN A 178 12.18 17.14 14.54
CA GLN A 178 10.81 16.76 14.21
C GLN A 178 10.70 16.33 12.74
N SER A 179 10.33 15.08 12.54
CA SER A 179 10.10 14.50 11.21
C SER A 179 8.61 14.38 10.95
N LYS A 180 8.14 15.05 9.89
CA LYS A 180 6.74 14.94 9.44
C LYS A 180 6.50 13.68 8.61
N ARG A 181 7.56 13.07 8.05
CA ARG A 181 7.49 11.90 7.17
C ARG A 181 8.27 10.75 7.79
N ASN A 182 7.53 9.79 8.33
CA ASN A 182 8.11 8.66 9.04
C ASN A 182 7.68 7.36 8.36
N LEU A 183 8.53 6.35 8.44
CA LEU A 183 8.27 5.00 7.96
C LEU A 183 8.77 4.02 9.02
N LEU A 184 7.93 3.08 9.41
CA LEU A 184 8.28 1.92 10.22
C LEU A 184 8.27 0.68 9.31
N ILE A 185 9.35 -0.08 9.33
CA ILE A 185 9.47 -1.36 8.65
C ILE A 185 9.69 -2.41 9.71
N ILE A 186 8.72 -3.31 9.83
CA ILE A 186 8.71 -4.42 10.77
C ILE A 186 9.03 -5.68 9.96
N ILE A 187 9.99 -6.47 10.44
CA ILE A 187 10.38 -7.73 9.83
C ILE A 187 10.16 -8.85 10.83
N THR A 188 9.51 -9.92 10.37
CA THR A 188 9.18 -11.09 11.19
C THR A 188 9.37 -12.40 10.42
N ARG A 189 9.82 -13.44 11.13
CA ARG A 189 9.97 -14.84 10.71
C ARG A 189 9.05 -15.79 11.47
N MET A 190 7.94 -15.27 12.00
CA MET A 190 6.89 -16.08 12.62
C MET A 190 6.43 -17.24 11.72
N GLN A 191 6.14 -18.38 12.35
CA GLN A 191 5.70 -19.62 11.68
C GLN A 191 4.18 -19.70 11.55
N GLU A 192 3.46 -19.16 12.53
CA GLU A 192 2.01 -19.27 12.62
C GLU A 192 1.34 -18.30 11.64
N ILE A 193 0.64 -18.87 10.65
CA ILE A 193 -0.04 -18.11 9.60
C ILE A 193 -1.11 -17.20 10.20
N GLU A 194 -1.81 -17.66 11.23
CA GLU A 194 -2.91 -16.93 11.86
C GLU A 194 -2.42 -15.69 12.58
N GLU A 195 -1.33 -15.80 13.35
CA GLU A 195 -0.72 -14.67 14.04
C GLU A 195 -0.14 -13.64 13.06
N VAL A 196 0.49 -14.10 11.98
CA VAL A 196 0.99 -13.21 10.92
C VAL A 196 -0.15 -12.51 10.20
N ALA A 197 -1.24 -13.22 9.90
CA ALA A 197 -2.42 -12.61 9.29
C ALA A 197 -3.06 -11.59 10.23
N SER A 198 -3.13 -11.91 11.53
CA SER A 198 -3.59 -11.00 12.58
C SER A 198 -2.74 -9.73 12.57
N CYS A 199 -1.41 -9.83 12.72
CA CYS A 199 -0.49 -8.69 12.65
C CYS A 199 -0.65 -7.89 11.35
N GLY A 200 -0.80 -8.60 10.23
CA GLY A 200 -1.08 -8.00 8.93
C GLY A 200 -2.35 -7.17 8.92
N ALA A 201 -3.42 -7.60 9.60
CA ALA A 201 -4.67 -6.86 9.72
C ALA A 201 -4.47 -5.53 10.47
N GLY A 202 -3.72 -5.53 11.58
CA GLY A 202 -3.36 -4.31 12.30
C GLY A 202 -2.63 -3.29 11.41
N VAL A 203 -1.64 -3.76 10.64
CA VAL A 203 -0.88 -2.92 9.70
C VAL A 203 -1.73 -2.42 8.54
N VAL A 204 -2.61 -3.26 7.98
CA VAL A 204 -3.44 -2.92 6.82
C VAL A 204 -4.53 -1.92 7.19
N ASN A 205 -5.07 -2.00 8.40
CA ASN A 205 -6.09 -1.07 8.90
C ASN A 205 -5.52 0.27 9.40
N PHE A 206 -4.20 0.40 9.51
CA PHE A 206 -3.56 1.58 10.08
C PHE A 206 -3.59 2.79 9.13
N LEU A 207 -4.19 3.91 9.55
CA LEU A 207 -4.32 5.13 8.74
C LEU A 207 -3.04 5.99 8.71
N GLY A 208 -2.19 5.91 9.74
CA GLY A 208 -0.87 6.53 9.75
C GLY A 208 -0.80 8.06 9.75
N LYS A 209 -1.86 8.78 10.13
CA LYS A 209 -1.84 10.24 10.35
C LYS A 209 -1.93 10.55 11.84
N PHE A 210 -1.09 11.47 12.32
CA PHE A 210 -1.13 11.98 13.70
C PHE A 210 -0.78 13.48 13.73
N VAL A 211 -1.02 14.13 14.86
CA VAL A 211 -0.68 15.55 15.05
C VAL A 211 0.84 15.73 14.95
N GLY A 212 1.30 16.48 13.95
CA GLY A 212 2.73 16.73 13.70
C GLY A 212 3.37 15.87 12.60
N GLY A 213 2.68 14.89 12.02
CA GLY A 213 3.25 14.10 10.93
C GLY A 213 2.44 12.88 10.48
N THR A 214 3.11 12.01 9.74
CA THR A 214 2.57 10.71 9.30
C THR A 214 3.57 9.60 9.58
N LEU A 215 3.05 8.42 9.88
CA LEU A 215 3.80 7.17 9.99
C LEU A 215 3.29 6.21 8.92
N GLY A 216 4.14 5.86 7.96
CA GLY A 216 3.91 4.72 7.09
C GLY A 216 4.36 3.45 7.80
N VAL A 217 3.68 2.32 7.57
CA VAL A 217 4.05 1.05 8.17
C VAL A 217 4.16 0.00 7.07
N ILE A 218 5.18 -0.83 7.15
CA ILE A 218 5.38 -1.97 6.29
C ILE A 218 5.73 -3.16 7.19
N LEU A 219 5.01 -4.27 7.03
CA LEU A 219 5.32 -5.52 7.72
C LEU A 219 5.73 -6.56 6.68
N LEU A 220 6.99 -7.01 6.78
CA LEU A 220 7.56 -8.07 5.98
C LEU A 220 7.50 -9.38 6.78
N ALA A 221 6.56 -10.25 6.40
CA ALA A 221 6.50 -11.61 6.90
C ALA A 221 7.26 -12.52 5.95
N THR A 222 8.49 -12.84 6.34
CA THR A 222 9.50 -13.50 5.49
C THR A 222 9.12 -14.95 5.17
N ARG A 223 8.75 -15.74 6.20
CA ARG A 223 8.35 -17.14 6.07
C ARG A 223 7.07 -17.36 5.25
N HIS A 224 6.15 -16.42 5.26
CA HIS A 224 4.91 -16.51 4.46
C HIS A 224 4.95 -15.71 3.16
N HIS A 225 6.10 -15.12 2.82
CA HIS A 225 6.31 -14.32 1.61
C HIS A 225 5.26 -13.22 1.44
N ARG A 226 5.01 -12.45 2.51
CA ARG A 226 4.04 -11.34 2.51
C ARG A 226 4.67 -10.02 2.86
N LEU A 227 4.21 -8.97 2.19
CA LEU A 227 4.53 -7.59 2.50
C LEU A 227 3.23 -6.82 2.73
N PHE A 228 2.84 -6.67 3.99
CA PHE A 228 1.68 -5.91 4.40
C PHE A 228 2.01 -4.42 4.52
N TYR A 229 1.06 -3.59 4.16
CA TYR A 229 1.13 -2.14 4.27
C TYR A 229 -0.31 -1.59 4.28
N PRO A 230 -0.56 -0.41 4.85
CA PRO A 230 -1.89 0.18 4.92
C PRO A 230 -2.70 0.08 3.61
N ALA A 231 -3.93 -0.42 3.71
CA ALA A 231 -4.88 -0.45 2.60
C ALA A 231 -5.20 0.98 2.17
N ASP A 232 -5.59 1.82 3.14
CA ASP A 232 -5.95 3.21 2.98
C ASP A 232 -4.92 4.16 3.59
N ARG A 233 -4.53 5.17 2.81
CA ARG A 233 -3.68 6.29 3.23
C ARG A 233 -4.18 7.62 2.69
N THR A 234 -5.43 7.70 2.25
CA THR A 234 -6.03 8.91 1.66
C THR A 234 -5.93 10.12 2.59
N VAL A 235 -6.00 9.90 3.89
CA VAL A 235 -5.86 10.93 4.93
C VAL A 235 -4.44 11.55 4.97
N GLN A 236 -3.43 10.87 4.42
CA GLN A 236 -2.03 11.32 4.40
C GLN A 236 -1.72 12.24 3.21
N PRO A 237 -0.91 13.30 3.38
CA PRO A 237 -0.48 14.16 2.27
C PRO A 237 0.20 13.37 1.14
N TYR A 238 -0.02 13.78 -0.11
CA TYR A 238 0.52 13.11 -1.30
C TYR A 238 2.05 12.91 -1.23
N ILE A 239 2.80 13.95 -0.84
CA ILE A 239 4.26 13.91 -0.72
C ILE A 239 4.74 12.84 0.29
N HIS A 240 3.94 12.58 1.33
CA HIS A 240 4.25 11.58 2.35
C HIS A 240 3.97 10.17 1.83
N ARG A 241 2.87 10.00 1.09
CA ARG A 241 2.57 8.75 0.39
C ARG A 241 3.63 8.39 -0.65
N CYS A 242 4.12 9.36 -1.43
CA CYS A 242 5.19 9.14 -2.40
C CYS A 242 6.49 8.70 -1.72
N PHE A 243 6.87 9.35 -0.61
CA PHE A 243 8.01 8.95 0.21
C PHE A 243 7.90 7.48 0.65
N GLN A 244 6.77 7.09 1.23
CA GLN A 244 6.55 5.70 1.66
C GLN A 244 6.51 4.71 0.49
N ASN A 245 5.89 5.09 -0.63
CA ASN A 245 5.82 4.25 -1.84
C ASN A 245 7.21 3.99 -2.42
N LEU A 246 8.09 4.99 -2.41
CA LEU A 246 9.47 4.86 -2.87
C LEU A 246 10.23 3.84 -2.04
N HIS A 247 10.14 3.93 -0.71
CA HIS A 247 10.78 2.96 0.18
C HIS A 247 10.19 1.56 0.02
N ARG A 248 8.86 1.43 -0.10
CA ARG A 248 8.21 0.14 -0.39
C ARG A 248 8.69 -0.48 -1.70
N PHE A 249 8.81 0.32 -2.77
CA PHE A 249 9.32 -0.14 -4.05
C PHE A 249 10.78 -0.61 -3.95
N ARG A 250 11.63 0.17 -3.28
CA ARG A 250 13.04 -0.19 -3.03
C ARG A 250 13.15 -1.51 -2.26
N LEU A 251 12.38 -1.67 -1.19
CA LEU A 251 12.37 -2.89 -0.41
C LEU A 251 11.94 -4.11 -1.26
N LYS A 252 10.86 -3.97 -2.05
CA LYS A 252 10.43 -5.04 -2.98
C LYS A 252 11.52 -5.39 -4.00
N HIS A 253 12.20 -4.40 -4.55
CA HIS A 253 13.27 -4.62 -5.53
C HIS A 253 14.48 -5.32 -4.90
N LEU A 254 14.87 -4.93 -3.69
CA LEU A 254 15.95 -5.58 -2.93
C LEU A 254 15.60 -7.03 -2.61
N ILE A 255 14.39 -7.30 -2.10
CA ILE A 255 13.94 -8.68 -1.85
C ILE A 255 14.04 -9.52 -3.13
N ALA A 256 13.56 -9.00 -4.25
CA ALA A 256 13.63 -9.73 -5.52
C ALA A 256 15.07 -9.98 -5.98
N ARG A 257 15.97 -8.99 -5.81
CA ARG A 257 17.39 -9.12 -6.16
C ARG A 257 18.08 -10.18 -5.30
N GLU A 258 17.88 -10.15 -3.99
CA GLU A 258 18.47 -11.11 -3.05
C GLU A 258 17.95 -12.54 -3.30
N GLN A 259 16.65 -12.69 -3.57
CA GLN A 259 16.05 -13.97 -3.98
C GLN A 259 16.70 -14.53 -5.26
N HIS A 260 17.02 -13.67 -6.22
CA HIS A 260 17.71 -14.08 -7.45
C HIS A 260 19.17 -14.47 -7.20
N ALA A 261 19.87 -13.76 -6.31
CA ALA A 261 21.25 -14.07 -5.95
C ALA A 261 21.34 -15.44 -5.25
N LEU A 262 20.49 -15.68 -4.26
CA LEU A 262 20.41 -16.95 -3.53
C LEU A 262 20.16 -18.12 -4.48
N ARG A 263 19.19 -17.99 -5.40
CA ARG A 263 18.90 -19.03 -6.40
C ARG A 263 20.12 -19.36 -7.29
N LYS A 264 20.89 -18.34 -7.70
CA LYS A 264 22.09 -18.57 -8.50
C LYS A 264 23.18 -19.29 -7.70
N GLN A 265 23.32 -19.01 -6.40
CA GLN A 265 24.25 -19.71 -5.53
C GLN A 265 23.87 -21.19 -5.38
N THR A 266 22.60 -21.47 -5.05
CA THR A 266 22.10 -22.86 -4.92
C THR A 266 22.24 -23.65 -6.23
N GLN A 267 22.04 -23.02 -7.38
CA GLN A 267 22.25 -23.68 -8.68
C GLN A 267 23.72 -24.00 -8.97
N ARG A 268 24.66 -23.15 -8.52
CA ARG A 268 26.09 -23.40 -8.66
C ARG A 268 26.55 -24.54 -7.76
N GLU A 269 26.12 -24.55 -6.50
CA GLU A 269 26.42 -25.63 -5.56
C GLU A 269 25.85 -26.98 -5.99
N ALA A 270 24.68 -27.00 -6.65
CA ALA A 270 24.10 -28.24 -7.18
C ALA A 270 24.76 -28.76 -8.47
N SER A 271 25.66 -27.99 -9.08
CA SER A 271 26.37 -28.36 -10.32
C SER A 271 27.87 -28.62 -10.14
N SER A 272 28.37 -28.44 -8.91
CA SER A 272 29.71 -28.82 -8.46
C SER A 272 29.66 -30.12 -7.69
#